data_AF-A0A662RNH2-F1
#
_entry.id   AF-A0A662RNH2-F1
#
_cell.length_a   1.000
_cell.length_b   1.000
_cell.length_c   1.000
_cell.angle_alpha   90.00
_cell.angle_beta   90.00
_cell.angle_gamma   90.00
#
_symmetry.space_group_name_H-M   'P 1'
#
loop_
_entity.id
_entity.type
_entity.pdbx_description
1 polymer ?
#
loop_
_entity_poly.entity_id
_entity_poly.type
_entity_poly.pdbx_seq_one_letter_code
_entity_poly.pdbx_strand_id
1 'polypeptide(L)'
;LTFSDVLRPTGASVNVEAMKVTENPKIPKKVDRIVSDDIKAVEAAQELYNLGMDVYKVSTILSSGALGSHSAQKMVPTRWSITATDDIIFKKLATEFKEYPTIDTYYVYESSYMDNHFLILLMPSLFEYENFEVWFPGSIWSDALSPRPAIIEEYEGFKGRKNYAANEGGGYYAARLAVAEALHRMRRQAGVMVFRQIYPQYSVPLGVWVVRETARAAFRNKNRPEKFDTKSEALKYIDSRLRLRAKEKEGITLDIKDFEPLSRILRQKRLTDF
;
A
#
# COMPACT_ATOMS: atom_id res chain seq x y z
N LEU A 1 -16.09 -17.32 9.30
CA LEU A 1 -15.10 -16.43 8.68
C LEU A 1 -15.79 -15.74 7.52
N THR A 2 -15.82 -14.42 7.50
CA THR A 2 -16.40 -13.65 6.39
C THR A 2 -15.26 -13.02 5.59
N PHE A 3 -15.29 -13.19 4.27
CA PHE A 3 -14.32 -12.61 3.35
C PHE A 3 -14.92 -11.43 2.60
N SER A 4 -14.10 -10.42 2.29
CA SER A 4 -14.54 -9.18 1.67
C SER A 4 -13.40 -8.56 0.88
N ASP A 5 -13.72 -8.07 -0.31
CA ASP A 5 -12.83 -7.27 -1.18
C ASP A 5 -12.40 -5.94 -0.54
N VAL A 6 -12.94 -5.61 0.64
CA VAL A 6 -12.75 -4.33 1.32
C VAL A 6 -12.20 -4.55 2.72
N LEU A 7 -12.80 -5.48 3.46
CA LEU A 7 -12.48 -5.71 4.87
C LEU A 7 -11.42 -6.80 5.03
N ARG A 8 -10.68 -6.71 6.13
CA ARG A 8 -9.86 -7.84 6.58
C ARG A 8 -10.73 -9.06 6.86
N PRO A 9 -10.16 -10.28 6.83
CA PRO A 9 -10.82 -11.43 7.41
C PRO A 9 -11.32 -11.13 8.82
N THR A 10 -12.64 -11.21 9.02
CA THR A 10 -13.27 -11.15 10.33
C THR A 10 -13.77 -12.53 10.72
N GLY A 11 -13.95 -12.75 12.03
CA GLY A 11 -14.38 -14.01 12.61
C GLY A 11 -15.79 -14.44 12.21
N ALA A 12 -16.50 -15.14 13.10
CA ALA A 12 -17.91 -15.41 12.89
C ALA A 12 -18.70 -14.09 12.90
N SER A 13 -19.51 -13.86 11.86
CA SER A 13 -20.45 -12.74 11.82
C SER A 13 -21.81 -13.25 12.28
N VAL A 14 -22.48 -12.51 13.16
CA VAL A 14 -23.82 -12.82 13.66
C VAL A 14 -24.75 -11.66 13.34
N ASN A 15 -25.99 -11.96 12.96
CA ASN A 15 -27.03 -10.94 12.88
C ASN A 15 -27.46 -10.59 14.31
N VAL A 16 -27.30 -9.33 14.68
CA VAL A 16 -27.70 -8.84 16.00
C VAL A 16 -29.17 -8.45 15.94
N GLU A 17 -30.04 -9.22 16.61
CA GLU A 17 -31.49 -8.93 16.67
C GLU A 17 -31.80 -7.71 17.54
N ALA A 18 -31.05 -7.53 18.63
CA ALA A 18 -31.16 -6.38 19.52
C ALA A 18 -29.81 -6.05 20.16
N MET A 19 -29.42 -4.78 20.13
CA MET A 19 -28.25 -4.26 20.84
C MET A 19 -28.72 -3.28 21.92
N LYS A 20 -28.40 -3.56 23.18
CA LYS A 20 -28.64 -2.65 24.30
C LYS A 20 -27.30 -2.22 24.89
N VAL A 21 -27.06 -0.92 24.97
CA VAL A 21 -25.90 -0.37 25.68
C VAL A 21 -26.21 -0.47 27.18
N THR A 22 -25.61 -1.46 27.85
CA THR A 22 -25.85 -1.71 29.28
C THR A 22 -24.96 -0.85 30.18
N GLU A 23 -23.82 -0.39 29.67
CA GLU A 23 -22.86 0.46 30.37
C GLU A 23 -22.22 1.45 29.40
N ASN A 24 -21.68 2.55 29.94
CA ASN A 24 -20.94 3.50 29.13
C ASN A 24 -19.63 2.86 28.62
N PRO A 25 -19.41 2.79 27.29
CA PRO A 25 -18.16 2.29 26.76
C PRO A 25 -17.00 3.17 27.24
N LYS A 26 -15.94 2.54 27.76
CA LYS A 26 -14.73 3.27 28.19
C LYS A 26 -13.91 3.66 26.96
N ILE A 27 -14.10 4.89 26.50
CA ILE A 27 -13.28 5.48 25.45
C ILE A 27 -12.01 6.06 26.09
N PRO A 28 -10.81 5.79 25.56
CA PRO A 28 -9.60 6.46 26.03
C PRO A 28 -9.76 7.98 25.92
N LYS A 29 -9.51 8.72 27.02
CA LYS A 29 -9.75 10.18 27.10
C LYS A 29 -9.16 10.98 25.94
N LYS A 30 -8.00 10.58 25.43
CA LYS A 30 -7.35 11.25 24.29
C LYS A 30 -8.11 11.04 22.98
N VAL A 31 -8.68 9.86 22.77
CA VAL A 31 -9.51 9.57 21.59
C VAL A 31 -10.83 10.33 21.67
N ASP A 32 -11.46 10.31 22.84
CA ASP A 32 -12.73 11.02 23.09
C ASP A 32 -12.59 12.52 22.83
N ARG A 33 -11.48 13.11 23.30
CA ARG A 33 -11.15 14.51 23.02
C ARG A 33 -11.01 14.78 21.52
N ILE A 34 -10.21 14.01 20.78
CA ILE A 34 -9.99 14.22 19.34
C ILE A 34 -11.29 14.11 18.54
N VAL A 35 -12.16 13.18 18.93
CA VAL A 35 -13.46 12.96 18.27
C VAL A 35 -14.46 14.09 18.61
N SER A 36 -14.32 14.70 19.78
CA SER A 36 -15.21 15.77 20.25
C SER A 36 -14.74 17.16 19.82
N ASP A 37 -13.46 17.33 19.46
CA ASP A 37 -12.89 18.60 19.02
C ASP A 37 -13.39 18.96 17.60
N ASP A 38 -13.68 20.24 17.35
CA ASP A 38 -14.19 20.74 16.07
C ASP A 38 -13.07 20.94 15.03
N ILE A 39 -12.33 19.87 14.74
CA ILE A 39 -11.17 19.86 13.83
C ILE A 39 -11.47 19.09 12.55
N LYS A 40 -10.67 19.32 11.50
CA LYS A 40 -10.87 18.64 10.22
C LYS A 40 -10.63 17.14 10.37
N ALA A 41 -11.38 16.33 9.61
CA ALA A 41 -11.25 14.86 9.66
C ALA A 41 -9.82 14.39 9.34
N VAL A 42 -9.12 15.13 8.48
CA VAL A 42 -7.70 14.89 8.14
C VAL A 42 -6.80 15.06 9.37
N GLU A 43 -6.98 16.14 10.12
CA GLU A 43 -6.21 16.46 11.33
C GLU A 43 -6.51 15.42 12.42
N ALA A 44 -7.80 15.14 12.66
CA ALA A 44 -8.21 14.13 13.64
C ALA A 44 -7.65 12.74 13.33
N ALA A 45 -7.68 12.31 12.06
CA ALA A 45 -7.11 11.01 11.66
C ALA A 45 -5.59 10.94 11.88
N GLN A 46 -4.88 12.03 11.61
CA GLN A 46 -3.44 12.13 11.86
C GLN A 46 -3.12 12.09 13.37
N GLU A 47 -3.89 12.79 14.20
CA GLU A 47 -3.71 12.76 15.65
C GLU A 47 -3.98 11.37 16.24
N LEU A 48 -5.07 10.71 15.82
CA LEU A 48 -5.36 9.34 16.25
C LEU A 48 -4.23 8.38 15.89
N TYR A 49 -3.68 8.48 14.67
CA TYR A 49 -2.55 7.67 14.25
C TYR A 49 -1.29 7.97 15.10
N ASN A 50 -1.00 9.24 15.38
CA ASN A 50 0.12 9.65 16.23
C ASN A 50 0.00 9.16 17.68
N LEU A 51 -1.22 8.93 18.17
CA LEU A 51 -1.47 8.27 19.46
C LEU A 51 -1.16 6.76 19.45
N GLY A 52 -0.69 6.21 18.33
CA GLY A 52 -0.40 4.79 18.15
C GLY A 52 -1.63 3.96 17.75
N MET A 53 -2.72 4.61 17.32
CA MET A 53 -3.87 3.89 16.79
C MET A 53 -3.55 3.29 15.43
N ASP A 54 -3.87 2.01 15.25
CA ASP A 54 -3.70 1.37 13.95
C ASP A 54 -4.61 2.01 12.89
N VAL A 55 -4.11 2.09 11.65
CA VAL A 55 -4.80 2.74 10.52
C VAL A 55 -6.20 2.19 10.25
N TYR A 56 -6.49 0.99 10.72
CA TYR A 56 -7.77 0.38 10.49
C TYR A 56 -8.81 0.82 11.51
N LYS A 57 -8.43 0.99 12.78
CA LYS A 57 -9.30 1.66 13.75
C LYS A 57 -9.56 3.10 13.34
N VAL A 58 -8.54 3.82 12.87
CA VAL A 58 -8.72 5.18 12.32
C VAL A 58 -9.74 5.15 11.16
N SER A 59 -9.61 4.19 10.24
CA SER A 59 -10.55 4.00 9.15
C SER A 59 -11.98 3.67 9.62
N THR A 60 -12.14 2.83 10.65
CA THR A 60 -13.45 2.53 11.25
C THR A 60 -14.10 3.77 11.86
N ILE A 61 -13.35 4.58 12.61
CA ILE A 61 -13.84 5.82 13.23
C ILE A 61 -14.18 6.87 12.15
N LEU A 62 -13.38 6.96 11.08
CA LEU A 62 -13.70 7.80 9.93
C LEU A 62 -15.00 7.34 9.25
N SER A 63 -15.16 6.03 9.05
CA SER A 63 -16.33 5.45 8.38
C SER A 63 -17.63 5.68 9.15
N SER A 64 -17.58 5.71 10.49
CA SER A 64 -18.75 5.99 11.33
C SER A 64 -19.19 7.46 11.30
N GLY A 65 -18.41 8.34 10.66
CA GLY A 65 -18.68 9.77 10.61
C GLY A 65 -18.33 10.52 11.89
N ALA A 66 -17.55 9.90 12.79
CA ALA A 66 -17.15 10.51 14.06
C ALA A 66 -16.01 11.53 13.91
N LEU A 67 -15.32 11.56 12.75
CA LEU A 67 -14.23 12.51 12.51
C LEU A 67 -14.69 13.67 11.63
N GLY A 68 -14.19 14.86 11.96
CA GLY A 68 -14.42 16.09 11.20
C GLY A 68 -15.20 17.12 11.99
N SER A 69 -15.15 18.35 11.50
CA SER A 69 -15.92 19.46 12.07
C SER A 69 -17.41 19.15 12.05
N HIS A 70 -18.17 19.71 13.00
CA HIS A 70 -19.58 19.36 13.21
C HIS A 70 -20.44 19.44 11.93
N SER A 71 -20.17 20.41 11.05
CA SER A 71 -20.89 20.59 9.78
C SER A 71 -20.52 19.59 8.68
N ALA A 72 -19.41 18.86 8.84
CA ALA A 72 -18.85 17.95 7.85
C ALA A 72 -18.90 16.47 8.27
N GLN A 73 -19.30 16.18 9.53
CA GLN A 73 -19.47 14.82 10.04
C GLN A 73 -20.56 14.08 9.26
N LYS A 74 -20.17 12.98 8.61
CA LYS A 74 -21.08 12.10 7.86
C LYS A 74 -20.49 10.71 7.77
N MET A 75 -21.36 9.70 7.73
CA MET A 75 -20.93 8.34 7.45
C MET A 75 -20.32 8.26 6.04
N VAL A 76 -19.23 7.52 5.91
CA VAL A 76 -18.50 7.32 4.65
C VAL A 76 -18.44 5.83 4.36
N PRO A 77 -18.66 5.38 3.10
CA PRO A 77 -18.52 3.98 2.74
C PRO A 77 -17.15 3.42 3.14
N THR A 78 -17.13 2.23 3.74
CA THR A 78 -15.91 1.66 4.34
C THR A 78 -14.74 1.58 3.37
N ARG A 79 -14.99 1.25 2.10
CA ARG A 79 -13.95 1.21 1.07
C ARG A 79 -13.28 2.57 0.87
N TRP A 80 -14.06 3.64 0.88
CA TRP A 80 -13.55 5.00 0.75
C TRP A 80 -12.84 5.44 2.03
N SER A 81 -13.36 5.09 3.20
CA SER A 81 -12.73 5.37 4.49
C SER A 81 -11.36 4.71 4.62
N ILE A 82 -11.19 3.49 4.10
CA ILE A 82 -9.89 2.79 4.08
C ILE A 82 -8.89 3.55 3.22
N THR A 83 -9.24 3.82 1.97
CA THR A 83 -8.35 4.52 1.04
C THR A 83 -8.05 5.95 1.49
N ALA A 84 -9.05 6.67 2.01
CA ALA A 84 -8.89 8.02 2.53
C ALA A 84 -7.95 8.03 3.75
N THR A 85 -8.09 7.07 4.66
CA THR A 85 -7.19 6.95 5.81
C THR A 85 -5.76 6.69 5.36
N ASP A 86 -5.56 5.75 4.42
CA ASP A 86 -4.23 5.46 3.88
C ASP A 86 -3.58 6.69 3.26
N ASP A 87 -4.33 7.47 2.48
CA ASP A 87 -3.84 8.70 1.85
C ASP A 87 -3.55 9.81 2.86
N ILE A 88 -4.40 10.01 3.87
CA ILE A 88 -4.21 11.01 4.92
C ILE A 88 -2.93 10.71 5.72
N ILE A 89 -2.74 9.47 6.15
CA ILE A 89 -1.57 9.06 6.93
C ILE A 89 -0.32 9.09 6.07
N PHE A 90 -0.38 8.61 4.82
CA PHE A 90 0.74 8.73 3.89
C PHE A 90 1.19 10.19 3.74
N LYS A 91 0.25 11.11 3.50
CA LYS A 91 0.57 12.53 3.30
C LYS A 91 1.25 13.12 4.52
N LYS A 92 0.82 12.76 5.73
CA LYS A 92 1.51 13.17 6.98
C LYS A 92 2.95 12.68 6.98
N LEU A 93 3.16 11.38 6.82
CA LEU A 93 4.50 10.78 6.85
C LEU A 93 5.40 11.33 5.75
N ALA A 94 4.85 11.57 4.55
CA ALA A 94 5.56 12.10 3.40
C ALA A 94 6.09 13.51 3.61
N THR A 95 5.40 14.36 4.39
CA THR A 95 5.96 15.67 4.75
C THR A 95 7.21 15.56 5.61
N GLU A 96 7.38 14.46 6.36
CA GLU A 96 8.52 14.26 7.24
C GLU A 96 9.64 13.53 6.52
N PHE A 97 9.35 12.38 5.89
CA PHE A 97 10.42 11.58 5.30
C PHE A 97 11.05 12.22 4.05
N LYS A 98 10.36 13.13 3.37
CA LYS A 98 10.92 13.84 2.21
C LYS A 98 12.07 14.79 2.58
N GLU A 99 12.15 15.19 3.85
CA GLU A 99 13.23 16.01 4.42
C GLU A 99 14.41 15.15 4.93
N TYR A 100 14.25 13.83 4.98
CA TYR A 100 15.32 12.93 5.41
C TYR A 100 16.36 12.72 4.29
N PRO A 101 17.63 12.40 4.65
CA PRO A 101 18.62 12.05 3.65
C PRO A 101 18.18 10.83 2.86
N THR A 102 18.61 10.76 1.59
CA THR A 102 18.36 9.59 0.76
C THR A 102 19.08 8.36 1.34
N ILE A 103 18.59 7.17 0.99
CA ILE A 103 19.36 5.93 1.20
C ILE A 103 20.71 6.00 0.48
N ASP A 104 21.68 5.19 0.93
CA ASP A 104 23.05 5.14 0.42
C ASP A 104 23.18 4.35 -0.89
N THR A 105 22.30 3.37 -1.10
CA THR A 105 22.33 2.55 -2.33
C THR A 105 20.97 1.92 -2.66
N TYR A 106 20.96 1.02 -3.63
CA TYR A 106 19.81 0.23 -4.05
C TYR A 106 19.52 -0.94 -3.10
N TYR A 107 18.26 -1.06 -2.69
CA TYR A 107 17.79 -2.16 -1.84
C TYR A 107 16.57 -2.82 -2.47
N VAL A 108 16.55 -4.14 -2.52
CA VAL A 108 15.37 -4.92 -2.96
C VAL A 108 14.83 -5.70 -1.78
N TYR A 109 13.57 -5.43 -1.43
CA TYR A 109 12.81 -6.18 -0.43
C TYR A 109 11.87 -7.15 -1.14
N GLU A 110 11.69 -8.34 -0.58
CA GLU A 110 10.79 -9.37 -1.11
C GLU A 110 9.81 -9.82 -0.03
N SER A 111 8.56 -10.08 -0.42
CA SER A 111 7.61 -10.81 0.43
C SER A 111 6.53 -11.50 -0.40
N SER A 112 6.02 -12.63 0.11
CA SER A 112 4.89 -13.32 -0.49
C SER A 112 3.86 -13.66 0.58
N TYR A 113 2.59 -13.53 0.22
CA TYR A 113 1.49 -13.99 1.06
C TYR A 113 0.24 -14.20 0.19
N MET A 114 -0.47 -15.32 0.40
CA MET A 114 -1.70 -15.68 -0.33
C MET A 114 -1.62 -15.39 -1.83
N ASP A 115 -0.61 -15.99 -2.48
CA ASP A 115 -0.44 -15.90 -3.94
C ASP A 115 -0.31 -14.47 -4.49
N ASN A 116 0.11 -13.56 -3.61
CA ASN A 116 0.64 -12.26 -3.97
C ASN A 116 2.14 -12.28 -3.69
N HIS A 117 2.94 -11.84 -4.65
CA HIS A 117 4.39 -11.72 -4.51
C HIS A 117 4.80 -10.27 -4.78
N PHE A 118 5.52 -9.69 -3.83
CA PHE A 118 5.98 -8.31 -3.86
C PHE A 118 7.50 -8.28 -3.95
N LEU A 119 8.00 -7.50 -4.90
CA LEU A 119 9.37 -6.99 -4.92
C LEU A 119 9.31 -5.47 -4.80
N ILE A 120 10.05 -4.90 -3.84
CA ILE A 120 10.06 -3.46 -3.60
C ILE A 120 11.50 -2.97 -3.73
N LEU A 121 11.75 -2.18 -4.76
CA LEU A 121 13.03 -1.52 -5.00
C LEU A 121 13.04 -0.16 -4.33
N LEU A 122 14.02 0.09 -3.47
CA LEU A 122 14.38 1.43 -3.02
C LEU A 122 15.64 1.90 -3.75
N MET A 123 15.63 3.14 -4.24
CA MET A 123 16.72 3.76 -4.98
C MET A 123 17.26 5.00 -4.25
N PRO A 124 18.58 5.28 -4.33
CA PRO A 124 19.20 6.46 -3.73
C PRO A 124 18.81 7.73 -4.52
N SER A 125 17.59 8.21 -4.28
CA SER A 125 17.05 9.43 -4.90
C SER A 125 15.96 10.06 -4.04
N LEU A 126 15.58 11.28 -4.42
CA LEU A 126 14.37 11.93 -3.89
C LEU A 126 13.14 11.04 -4.13
N PHE A 127 12.11 11.25 -3.31
CA PHE A 127 10.91 10.45 -3.37
C PHE A 127 10.21 10.59 -4.72
N GLU A 128 10.05 9.45 -5.36
CA GLU A 128 9.13 9.16 -6.45
C GLU A 128 8.62 7.75 -6.17
N TYR A 129 7.38 7.45 -6.52
CA TYR A 129 6.75 6.19 -6.22
C TYR A 129 6.07 5.67 -7.48
N GLU A 130 6.44 4.46 -7.90
CA GLU A 130 5.82 3.77 -9.01
C GLU A 130 5.36 2.39 -8.54
N ASN A 131 4.10 2.06 -8.80
CA ASN A 131 3.51 0.79 -8.45
C ASN A 131 3.10 0.06 -9.73
N PHE A 132 3.37 -1.25 -9.75
CA PHE A 132 2.91 -2.16 -10.77
C PHE A 132 2.09 -3.28 -10.15
N GLU A 133 0.90 -3.50 -10.68
CA GLU A 133 0.12 -4.73 -10.45
C GLU A 133 0.13 -5.60 -11.69
N VAL A 134 0.55 -6.85 -11.52
CA VAL A 134 0.60 -7.85 -12.57
C VAL A 134 -0.43 -8.93 -12.27
N TRP A 135 -1.54 -8.90 -12.98
CA TRP A 135 -2.63 -9.84 -12.86
C TRP A 135 -2.42 -10.99 -13.85
N PHE A 136 -2.09 -12.18 -13.34
CA PHE A 136 -1.89 -13.35 -14.20
C PHE A 136 -3.23 -13.90 -14.72
N PRO A 137 -3.24 -14.53 -15.91
CA PRO A 137 -4.45 -15.10 -16.50
C PRO A 137 -5.25 -15.98 -15.52
N GLY A 138 -6.57 -15.82 -15.51
CA GLY A 138 -7.46 -16.55 -14.59
C GLY A 138 -7.59 -15.95 -13.19
N SER A 139 -6.88 -14.86 -12.89
CA SER A 139 -7.10 -14.09 -11.66
C SER A 139 -8.45 -13.37 -11.67
N ILE A 140 -9.00 -13.10 -10.49
CA ILE A 140 -10.34 -12.50 -10.26
C ILE A 140 -10.58 -11.21 -11.07
N TRP A 141 -9.51 -10.46 -11.37
CA TRP A 141 -9.56 -9.16 -12.06
C TRP A 141 -8.80 -9.16 -13.39
N SER A 142 -8.53 -10.33 -13.96
CA SER A 142 -7.95 -10.49 -15.30
C SER A 142 -9.02 -10.95 -16.30
N ASP A 143 -8.88 -10.55 -17.57
CA ASP A 143 -9.68 -11.16 -18.62
C ASP A 143 -9.28 -12.64 -18.75
N ALA A 144 -10.23 -13.53 -18.46
CA ALA A 144 -10.03 -14.98 -18.47
C ALA A 144 -9.56 -15.50 -19.84
N LEU A 145 -9.74 -14.73 -20.91
CA LEU A 145 -9.35 -15.09 -22.28
C LEU A 145 -7.96 -14.60 -22.69
N SER A 146 -7.31 -13.74 -21.90
CA SER A 146 -5.97 -13.24 -22.23
C SER A 146 -4.89 -14.27 -21.88
N PRO A 147 -4.05 -14.70 -22.84
CA PRO A 147 -2.93 -15.61 -22.57
C PRO A 147 -1.73 -14.91 -21.91
N ARG A 148 -1.78 -13.58 -21.73
CA ARG A 148 -0.71 -12.78 -21.12
C ARG A 148 -1.18 -12.11 -19.83
N PRO A 149 -0.29 -11.93 -18.84
CA PRO A 149 -0.57 -11.13 -17.65
C PRO A 149 -0.93 -9.69 -18.02
N ALA A 150 -1.91 -9.12 -17.34
CA ALA A 150 -2.24 -7.70 -17.43
C ALA A 150 -1.35 -6.91 -16.46
N ILE A 151 -0.57 -5.96 -16.98
CA ILE A 151 0.28 -5.08 -16.18
C ILE A 151 -0.37 -3.71 -16.10
N ILE A 152 -0.66 -3.27 -14.88
CA ILE A 152 -1.22 -1.97 -14.56
C ILE A 152 -0.15 -1.15 -13.84
N GLU A 153 -0.09 0.15 -14.11
CA GLU A 153 0.88 1.08 -13.53
C GLU A 153 0.20 2.32 -12.94
N GLU A 154 0.73 2.77 -11.80
CA GLU A 154 0.45 4.07 -11.22
C GLU A 154 1.71 4.74 -10.66
N TYR A 155 1.96 5.97 -11.10
CA TYR A 155 3.13 6.77 -10.71
C TYR A 155 2.79 8.04 -9.92
N GLU A 156 3.63 8.38 -8.96
CA GLU A 156 3.61 9.63 -8.19
C GLU A 156 5.03 10.22 -8.09
N GLY A 157 5.20 11.44 -8.59
CA GLY A 157 6.47 12.17 -8.43
C GLY A 157 6.59 12.85 -7.06
N PHE A 158 7.71 13.55 -6.85
CA PHE A 158 8.01 14.22 -5.57
C PHE A 158 6.92 15.16 -5.06
N LYS A 159 6.23 15.90 -5.94
CA LYS A 159 5.12 16.82 -5.57
C LYS A 159 3.83 16.11 -5.18
N GLY A 160 3.78 14.79 -5.35
CA GLY A 160 2.61 13.98 -5.09
C GLY A 160 1.58 13.97 -6.22
N ARG A 161 0.48 13.24 -6.02
CA ARG A 161 -0.67 13.17 -6.93
C ARG A 161 -1.79 14.12 -6.52
N LYS A 162 -2.46 14.69 -7.53
CA LYS A 162 -3.72 15.44 -7.36
C LYS A 162 -4.95 14.57 -7.62
N ASN A 163 -4.82 13.62 -8.54
CA ASN A 163 -5.91 12.75 -8.97
C ASN A 163 -5.82 11.39 -8.28
N TYR A 164 -6.98 10.78 -8.08
CA TYR A 164 -7.10 9.42 -7.56
C TYR A 164 -6.32 8.42 -8.45
N ALA A 165 -5.69 7.42 -7.84
CA ALA A 165 -5.07 6.30 -8.55
C ALA A 165 -6.16 5.36 -9.07
N ALA A 166 -6.79 5.74 -10.19
CA ALA A 166 -7.97 5.07 -10.71
C ALA A 166 -7.69 3.68 -11.28
N ASN A 167 -6.46 3.41 -11.73
CA ASN A 167 -6.13 2.14 -12.38
C ASN A 167 -5.98 0.99 -11.37
N GLU A 168 -5.40 1.27 -10.20
CA GLU A 168 -5.15 0.27 -9.15
C GLU A 168 -6.06 0.44 -7.92
N GLY A 169 -6.62 1.64 -7.73
CA GLY A 169 -7.49 1.96 -6.61
C GLY A 169 -6.82 1.76 -5.25
N GLY A 170 -7.49 1.04 -4.33
CA GLY A 170 -7.04 0.88 -2.96
C GLY A 170 -5.73 0.11 -2.79
N GLY A 171 -5.35 -0.75 -3.74
CA GLY A 171 -4.08 -1.49 -3.71
C GLY A 171 -2.88 -0.55 -3.69
N TYR A 172 -2.89 0.43 -4.60
CA TYR A 172 -1.92 1.51 -4.66
C TYR A 172 -1.70 2.20 -3.31
N TYR A 173 -2.78 2.67 -2.69
CA TYR A 173 -2.70 3.44 -1.44
C TYR A 173 -2.18 2.61 -0.27
N ALA A 174 -2.54 1.32 -0.22
CA ALA A 174 -2.04 0.41 0.81
C ALA A 174 -0.54 0.12 0.69
N ALA A 175 -0.07 -0.24 -0.50
CA ALA A 175 1.35 -0.48 -0.73
C ALA A 175 2.17 0.79 -0.48
N ARG A 176 1.68 1.94 -0.97
CA ARG A 176 2.31 3.25 -0.79
C ARG A 176 2.41 3.66 0.68
N LEU A 177 1.35 3.44 1.48
CA LEU A 177 1.39 3.68 2.92
C LEU A 177 2.43 2.78 3.61
N ALA A 178 2.45 1.49 3.29
CA ALA A 178 3.41 0.55 3.89
C ALA A 178 4.87 0.95 3.62
N VAL A 179 5.17 1.42 2.40
CA VAL A 179 6.46 1.99 2.03
C VAL A 179 6.76 3.25 2.83
N ALA A 180 5.82 4.18 2.93
CA ALA A 180 5.99 5.42 3.69
C ALA A 180 6.30 5.16 5.17
N GLU A 181 5.61 4.21 5.80
CA GLU A 181 5.89 3.79 7.17
C GLU A 181 7.31 3.22 7.32
N ALA A 182 7.80 2.47 6.33
CA ALA A 182 9.15 1.94 6.33
C ALA A 182 10.21 3.06 6.20
N LEU A 183 10.06 3.93 5.20
CA LEU A 183 10.96 5.08 4.97
C LEU A 183 11.02 6.01 6.20
N HIS A 184 9.86 6.33 6.77
CA HIS A 184 9.77 7.15 7.96
C HIS A 184 10.49 6.49 9.16
N ARG A 185 10.30 5.18 9.39
CA ARG A 185 10.99 4.43 10.44
C ARG A 185 12.51 4.37 10.24
N MET A 186 12.96 4.23 9.00
CA MET A 186 14.38 4.23 8.63
C MET A 186 15.01 5.62 8.75
N ARG A 187 14.19 6.68 8.88
CA ARG A 187 14.61 8.07 8.76
C ARG A 187 15.38 8.32 7.46
N ARG A 188 14.83 7.83 6.35
CA ARG A 188 15.40 7.96 5.00
C ARG A 188 14.33 8.27 3.97
N GLN A 189 14.77 8.83 2.85
CA GLN A 189 14.00 8.97 1.63
C GLN A 189 14.55 8.04 0.54
N ALA A 190 13.70 7.61 -0.40
CA ALA A 190 14.10 6.85 -1.56
C ALA A 190 13.14 7.10 -2.73
N GLY A 191 13.64 6.95 -3.97
CA GLY A 191 12.76 6.58 -5.08
C GLY A 191 12.32 5.13 -4.92
N VAL A 192 11.07 4.80 -5.25
CA VAL A 192 10.48 3.51 -4.95
C VAL A 192 9.78 2.92 -6.17
N MET A 193 10.04 1.64 -6.44
CA MET A 193 9.26 0.85 -7.36
C MET A 193 8.70 -0.39 -6.65
N VAL A 194 7.41 -0.63 -6.77
CA VAL A 194 6.73 -1.82 -6.24
C VAL A 194 6.27 -2.67 -7.40
N PHE A 195 6.69 -3.94 -7.43
CA PHE A 195 6.21 -4.95 -8.36
C PHE A 195 5.39 -5.96 -7.59
N ARG A 196 4.08 -6.01 -7.86
CA ARG A 196 3.16 -6.96 -7.26
C ARG A 196 2.67 -7.95 -8.33
N GLN A 197 3.04 -9.22 -8.20
CA GLN A 197 2.47 -10.31 -8.98
C GLN A 197 1.28 -10.92 -8.23
N ILE A 198 0.12 -11.00 -8.88
CA ILE A 198 -1.10 -11.63 -8.37
C ILE A 198 -1.41 -12.85 -9.23
N TYR A 199 -1.41 -14.03 -8.59
CA TYR A 199 -1.64 -15.31 -9.28
C TYR A 199 -3.09 -15.79 -9.11
N PRO A 200 -3.61 -16.61 -10.06
CA PRO A 200 -5.00 -17.10 -10.05
C PRO A 200 -5.39 -17.90 -8.80
N GLN A 201 -4.43 -18.47 -8.06
CA GLN A 201 -4.73 -19.18 -6.80
C GLN A 201 -5.21 -18.23 -5.69
N TYR A 202 -4.99 -16.91 -5.84
CA TYR A 202 -5.62 -15.88 -5.02
C TYR A 202 -7.13 -15.80 -5.31
N SER A 203 -7.86 -16.79 -4.80
CA SER A 203 -9.31 -16.98 -5.01
C SER A 203 -10.17 -16.31 -3.94
N VAL A 204 -9.57 -15.90 -2.83
CA VAL A 204 -10.28 -15.27 -1.71
C VAL A 204 -9.92 -13.79 -1.66
N PRO A 205 -10.84 -12.88 -2.04
CA PRO A 205 -10.55 -11.47 -2.00
C PRO A 205 -10.49 -10.99 -0.55
N LEU A 206 -9.27 -10.68 -0.09
CA LEU A 206 -8.98 -10.08 1.22
C LEU A 206 -8.84 -8.56 1.16
N GLY A 207 -9.19 -7.99 0.02
CA GLY A 207 -9.14 -6.56 -0.24
C GLY A 207 -7.78 -5.93 -0.03
N VAL A 208 -7.80 -4.66 0.34
CA VAL A 208 -6.63 -3.79 0.52
C VAL A 208 -5.72 -4.27 1.66
N TRP A 209 -6.25 -5.08 2.58
CA TRP A 209 -5.50 -5.61 3.72
C TRP A 209 -4.32 -6.48 3.30
N VAL A 210 -4.53 -7.41 2.35
CA VAL A 210 -3.48 -8.32 1.90
C VAL A 210 -2.31 -7.53 1.31
N VAL A 211 -2.62 -6.47 0.58
CA VAL A 211 -1.63 -5.58 -0.05
C VAL A 211 -0.80 -4.89 1.03
N ARG A 212 -1.47 -4.25 1.99
CA ARG A 212 -0.80 -3.48 3.05
C ARG A 212 0.06 -4.35 3.93
N GLU A 213 -0.47 -5.49 4.40
CA GLU A 213 0.28 -6.36 5.31
C GLU A 213 1.41 -7.11 4.63
N THR A 214 1.25 -7.50 3.35
CA THR A 214 2.35 -8.12 2.60
C THR A 214 3.45 -7.11 2.34
N ALA A 215 3.12 -5.89 1.88
CA ALA A 215 4.11 -4.82 1.72
C ALA A 215 4.80 -4.45 3.04
N ARG A 216 4.06 -4.34 4.16
CA ARG A 216 4.64 -4.15 5.51
C ARG A 216 5.57 -5.30 5.90
N ALA A 217 5.19 -6.53 5.56
CA ALA A 217 5.98 -7.72 5.87
C ALA A 217 7.34 -7.68 5.16
N ALA A 218 7.42 -7.18 3.93
CA ALA A 218 8.69 -6.98 3.22
C ALA A 218 9.71 -6.19 4.05
N PHE A 219 9.27 -5.17 4.79
CA PHE A 219 10.12 -4.30 5.62
C PHE A 219 10.27 -4.74 7.10
N ARG A 220 9.82 -5.93 7.48
CA ARG A 220 10.03 -6.45 8.85
C ARG A 220 11.46 -6.97 8.99
N ASN A 221 12.08 -6.81 10.17
CA ASN A 221 13.48 -7.18 10.44
C ASN A 221 13.88 -8.62 10.03
N LYS A 222 12.93 -9.55 10.00
CA LYS A 222 13.16 -10.94 9.54
C LYS A 222 13.44 -11.06 8.04
N ASN A 223 13.04 -10.07 7.25
CA ASN A 223 13.18 -10.03 5.80
C ASN A 223 14.24 -8.97 5.47
N ARG A 224 15.52 -9.36 5.54
CA ARG A 224 16.62 -8.47 5.16
C ARG A 224 16.56 -8.18 3.67
N PRO A 225 16.78 -6.93 3.24
CA PRO A 225 16.85 -6.61 1.82
C PRO A 225 18.13 -7.14 1.20
N GLU A 226 18.08 -7.41 -0.10
CA GLU A 226 19.27 -7.54 -0.92
C GLU A 226 19.81 -6.14 -1.26
N LYS A 227 21.12 -5.94 -1.09
CA LYS A 227 21.82 -4.67 -1.32
C LYS A 227 22.59 -4.76 -2.63
N PHE A 228 22.50 -3.71 -3.46
CA PHE A 228 23.21 -3.62 -4.74
C PHE A 228 23.89 -2.27 -4.86
N ASP A 229 24.99 -2.19 -5.62
CA ASP A 229 25.73 -0.94 -5.82
C ASP A 229 25.19 -0.15 -7.02
N THR A 230 24.55 -0.83 -7.99
CA THR A 230 24.03 -0.20 -9.20
C THR A 230 22.55 -0.49 -9.45
N LYS A 231 21.87 0.43 -10.15
CA LYS A 231 20.50 0.22 -10.65
C LYS A 231 20.41 -1.03 -11.52
N SER A 232 21.42 -1.28 -12.37
CA SER A 232 21.43 -2.42 -13.29
C SER A 232 21.45 -3.75 -12.55
N GLU A 233 22.27 -3.90 -11.50
CA GLU A 233 22.32 -5.11 -10.68
C GLU A 233 21.01 -5.36 -9.94
N ALA A 234 20.44 -4.32 -9.33
CA ALA A 234 19.15 -4.42 -8.66
C ALA A 234 18.03 -4.84 -9.62
N LEU A 235 17.99 -4.27 -10.83
CA LEU A 235 17.00 -4.63 -11.85
C LEU A 235 17.22 -6.05 -12.41
N LYS A 236 18.48 -6.49 -12.58
CA LYS A 236 18.78 -7.88 -12.95
C LYS A 236 18.30 -8.87 -11.88
N TYR A 237 18.49 -8.54 -10.61
CA TYR A 237 17.96 -9.34 -9.51
C TYR A 237 16.43 -9.39 -9.58
N ILE A 238 15.76 -8.25 -9.70
CA ILE A 238 14.29 -8.19 -9.82
C ILE A 238 13.80 -9.01 -11.02
N ASP A 239 14.40 -8.85 -12.20
CA ASP A 239 14.08 -9.63 -13.41
C ASP A 239 14.17 -11.13 -13.15
N SER A 240 15.25 -11.59 -12.47
CA SER A 240 15.41 -13.00 -12.13
C SER A 240 14.31 -13.52 -11.18
N ARG A 241 13.89 -12.70 -10.21
CA ARG A 241 12.85 -13.06 -9.23
C ARG A 241 11.45 -13.06 -9.86
N LEU A 242 11.15 -12.06 -10.69
CA LEU A 242 9.89 -11.98 -11.45
C LEU A 242 9.72 -13.19 -12.35
N ARG A 243 10.76 -13.53 -13.13
CA ARG A 243 10.79 -14.71 -14.00
C ARG A 243 10.63 -16.01 -13.24
N LEU A 244 11.41 -16.19 -12.16
CA LEU A 244 11.38 -17.41 -11.36
C LEU A 244 9.96 -17.66 -10.85
N ARG A 245 9.32 -16.65 -10.25
CA ARG A 245 7.98 -16.80 -9.68
C ARG A 245 6.90 -16.97 -10.74
N ALA A 246 6.96 -16.22 -11.83
CA ALA A 246 6.02 -16.38 -12.95
C ALA A 246 6.09 -17.79 -13.56
N LYS A 247 7.30 -18.33 -13.73
CA LYS A 247 7.52 -19.66 -14.26
C LYS A 247 7.10 -20.76 -13.27
N GLU A 248 7.43 -20.63 -12.00
CA GLU A 248 7.05 -21.58 -10.94
C GLU A 248 5.53 -21.69 -10.76
N LYS A 249 4.82 -20.56 -10.84
CA LYS A 249 3.37 -20.51 -10.56
C LYS A 249 2.52 -20.81 -11.78
N GLU A 250 2.86 -20.22 -12.93
CA GLU A 250 1.98 -20.21 -14.11
C GLU A 250 2.68 -20.73 -15.38
N GLY A 251 3.97 -21.08 -15.32
CA GLY A 251 4.73 -21.49 -16.51
C GLY A 251 4.94 -20.36 -17.53
N ILE A 252 4.68 -19.11 -17.15
CA ILE A 252 4.78 -17.92 -18.00
C ILE A 252 6.12 -17.22 -17.77
N THR A 253 6.69 -16.65 -18.82
CA THR A 253 7.86 -15.76 -18.72
C THR A 253 7.36 -14.32 -18.56
N LEU A 254 7.86 -13.64 -17.54
CA LEU A 254 7.60 -12.22 -17.26
C LEU A 254 8.93 -11.55 -16.96
N ASP A 255 9.24 -10.51 -17.73
CA ASP A 255 10.53 -9.85 -17.72
C ASP A 255 10.39 -8.39 -17.31
N ILE A 256 11.46 -7.81 -16.78
CA ILE A 256 11.51 -6.37 -16.46
C ILE A 256 11.20 -5.51 -17.71
N LYS A 257 11.52 -6.00 -18.91
CA LYS A 257 11.22 -5.37 -20.20
C LYS A 257 9.72 -5.21 -20.47
N ASP A 258 8.88 -6.05 -19.88
CA ASP A 258 7.42 -5.92 -20.03
C ASP A 258 6.88 -4.70 -19.28
N PHE A 259 7.63 -4.19 -18.28
CA PHE A 259 7.27 -3.01 -17.49
C PHE A 259 7.84 -1.71 -18.08
N GLU A 260 8.94 -1.76 -18.82
CA GLU A 260 9.63 -0.59 -19.38
C GLU A 260 8.73 0.36 -20.20
N PRO A 261 7.82 -0.11 -21.08
CA PRO A 261 6.96 0.77 -21.87
C PRO A 261 6.02 1.62 -21.02
N LEU A 262 5.59 1.08 -19.86
CA LEU A 262 4.68 1.73 -18.93
C LEU A 262 5.47 2.64 -17.98
N SER A 263 6.59 2.13 -17.45
CA SER A 263 7.34 2.76 -16.38
C SER A 263 7.91 4.13 -16.74
N ARG A 264 7.65 5.12 -15.89
CA ARG A 264 8.34 6.40 -15.92
C ARG A 264 9.75 6.30 -15.35
N ILE A 265 9.96 5.57 -14.26
CA ILE A 265 11.26 5.51 -13.57
C ILE A 265 12.30 4.72 -14.36
N LEU A 266 11.91 3.63 -15.03
CA LEU A 266 12.82 2.84 -15.87
C LEU A 266 13.26 3.63 -17.11
N ARG A 267 12.37 4.46 -17.67
CA ARG A 267 12.65 5.29 -18.85
C ARG A 267 13.40 6.59 -18.53
N GLN A 268 13.37 7.05 -17.28
CA GLN A 268 14.15 8.21 -16.86
C GLN A 268 15.65 7.93 -16.92
N LYS A 269 16.38 8.77 -17.65
CA LYS A 269 17.85 8.86 -17.59
C LYS A 269 18.22 9.98 -16.62
N ARG A 270 19.09 9.69 -15.65
CA ARG A 270 19.61 10.72 -14.74
C ARG A 270 20.83 11.39 -15.37
N LEU A 271 21.09 12.63 -14.98
CA LEU A 271 22.30 13.36 -15.41
C LEU A 271 23.59 12.63 -14.99
N THR A 272 23.54 11.87 -13.90
CA THR A 272 24.63 11.02 -13.40
C THR A 272 24.87 9.75 -14.21
N ASP A 273 23.96 9.42 -15.14
CA ASP A 273 24.06 8.25 -16.02
C ASP A 273 24.80 8.58 -17.34
N PHE A 274 25.28 9.83 -17.48
CA PHE A 274 26.16 10.32 -18.56
C PHE A 274 27.56 10.59 -17.99
#